data_AF-Q73GN7-F1
#
_entry.id   AF-Q73GN7-F1
#
_cell.length_a   1.000
_cell.length_b   1.000
_cell.length_c   1.000
_cell.angle_alpha   90.00
_cell.angle_beta   90.00
_cell.angle_gamma   90.00
#
_symmetry.space_group_name_H-M   'P 1'
#
loop_
_entity.id
_entity.type
_entity.pdbx_description
1 polymer ?
#
loop_
_entity_poly.entity_id
_entity_poly.type
_entity_poly.pdbx_seq_one_letter_code
_entity_poly.pdbx_strand_id
1 'polypeptide(L)'
;MEHGRYWRCRKRKSSKLPEGVTPDTFGPRVKSIIAALSEFYKNSKRKVASIINDIFNLNISVGSISNLTITHKYEVREQVAILLLNQRDVYILSKE
;
A
#
# COMPACT_ATOMS: atom_id res chain seq x y z
N MET A 1 10.48 -7.06 -9.84
CA MET A 1 11.45 -6.78 -10.93
C MET A 1 12.34 -8.00 -11.10
N GLU A 2 12.16 -8.75 -12.17
CA GLU A 2 12.95 -9.95 -12.46
C GLU A 2 14.32 -9.58 -13.03
N HIS A 3 15.39 -9.94 -12.32
CA HIS A 3 16.76 -9.66 -12.72
C HIS A 3 17.31 -10.77 -13.63
N GLY A 4 16.65 -11.03 -14.76
CA GLY A 4 17.14 -11.97 -15.76
C GLY A 4 18.20 -11.34 -16.65
N ARG A 5 19.47 -11.75 -16.51
CA ARG A 5 20.50 -11.46 -17.54
C ARG A 5 20.33 -12.47 -18.67
N TYR A 6 20.25 -12.00 -19.91
CA TYR A 6 20.24 -12.90 -21.05
C TYR A 6 21.58 -13.65 -21.14
N TRP A 7 21.54 -14.99 -21.11
CA TRP A 7 22.73 -15.83 -20.94
C TRP A 7 23.81 -15.63 -22.03
N ARG A 8 23.41 -15.23 -23.25
CA ARG A 8 24.33 -15.14 -24.39
C ARG A 8 25.01 -13.77 -24.57
N CYS A 9 24.36 -12.66 -24.18
CA CYS A 9 24.91 -11.30 -24.35
C CYS A 9 25.05 -10.51 -23.04
N ARG A 10 24.70 -11.13 -21.90
CA ARG A 10 24.70 -10.56 -20.54
C ARG A 10 23.94 -9.23 -20.37
N LYS A 11 23.28 -8.72 -21.41
CA LYS A 11 22.44 -7.51 -21.34
C LYS A 11 21.22 -7.78 -20.47
N ARG A 12 20.84 -6.78 -19.69
CA ARG A 12 19.55 -6.76 -18.99
C ARG A 12 18.48 -6.42 -20.02
N LYS A 13 17.49 -7.29 -20.15
CA LYS A 13 16.26 -6.98 -20.88
C LYS A 13 15.16 -6.81 -19.84
N SER A 14 14.67 -5.59 -19.69
CA SER A 14 13.41 -5.33 -19.00
C SER A 14 12.37 -5.06 -20.06
N SER A 15 11.23 -5.76 -19.99
CA SER A 15 10.07 -5.32 -20.75
C SER A 15 9.55 -4.00 -20.18
N LYS A 16 8.91 -3.20 -21.03
CA LYS A 16 8.09 -2.09 -20.54
C LYS A 16 6.92 -2.68 -19.76
N LEU A 17 6.58 -2.05 -18.64
CA LEU A 17 5.37 -2.38 -17.91
C LEU A 17 4.15 -2.03 -18.78
N PRO A 18 3.06 -2.80 -18.70
CA PRO A 18 1.82 -2.43 -19.38
C PRO A 18 1.29 -1.09 -18.83
N GLU A 19 0.52 -0.39 -19.67
CA GLU A 19 -0.05 0.90 -19.32
C GLU A 19 -0.93 0.80 -18.06
N GLY A 20 -0.78 1.76 -17.15
CA GLY A 20 -1.48 1.76 -15.85
C GLY A 20 -0.83 0.95 -14.73
N VAL A 21 0.25 0.21 -14.98
CA VAL A 21 1.00 -0.51 -13.93
C VAL A 21 2.19 0.31 -13.46
N THR A 22 2.16 0.70 -12.19
CA THR A 22 3.28 1.38 -11.54
C THR A 22 4.47 0.43 -11.38
N PRO A 23 5.72 0.93 -11.46
CA PRO A 23 6.92 0.12 -11.24
C PRO A 23 7.09 -0.35 -9.79
N ASP A 24 6.29 0.20 -8.88
CA ASP A 24 6.24 -0.17 -7.48
C ASP A 24 5.68 -1.57 -7.25
N THR A 25 6.18 -2.23 -6.19
CA THR A 25 5.70 -3.55 -5.75
C THR A 25 4.24 -3.52 -5.29
N PHE A 26 3.77 -2.37 -4.79
CA PHE A 26 2.40 -2.21 -4.30
C PHE A 26 1.76 -0.99 -4.94
N GLY A 27 0.51 -1.13 -5.37
CA GLY A 27 -0.24 -0.02 -5.94
C GLY A 27 -0.50 1.09 -4.91
N PRO A 28 -0.74 2.33 -5.37
CA PRO A 28 -0.91 3.51 -4.51
C PRO A 28 -2.02 3.30 -3.47
N ARG A 29 -3.12 2.62 -3.83
CA ARG A 29 -4.24 2.35 -2.93
C ARG A 29 -3.85 1.51 -1.69
N VAL A 30 -3.08 0.44 -1.90
CA VAL A 30 -2.63 -0.43 -0.81
C VAL A 30 -1.62 0.31 0.07
N LYS A 31 -0.71 1.08 -0.54
CA LYS A 31 0.26 1.92 0.18
C LYS A 31 -0.43 2.93 1.10
N SER A 32 -1.45 3.63 0.60
CA SER A 32 -2.22 4.61 1.39
C SER A 32 -2.92 3.98 2.58
N ILE A 33 -3.54 2.81 2.41
CA ILE A 33 -4.24 2.10 3.50
C ILE A 33 -3.25 1.61 4.56
N ILE A 34 -2.11 1.04 4.15
CA ILE A 34 -1.08 0.57 5.09
C ILE A 34 -0.55 1.74 5.93
N ALA A 35 -0.27 2.88 5.30
CA ALA A 35 0.17 4.07 5.99
C ALA A 35 -0.93 4.63 6.92
N ALA A 36 -2.19 4.68 6.48
CA ALA A 36 -3.33 5.08 7.29
C ALA A 36 -3.43 4.24 8.58
N LEU A 37 -3.47 2.92 8.43
CA LEU A 37 -3.63 1.97 9.54
C LEU A 37 -2.46 2.00 10.52
N SER A 38 -1.24 2.24 10.01
CA SER A 38 -0.03 2.24 10.84
C SER A 38 0.19 3.58 11.55
N GLU A 39 -0.06 4.71 10.89
CA GLU A 39 0.31 6.04 11.40
C GLU A 39 -0.85 6.74 12.11
N PHE A 40 -2.07 6.71 11.54
CA PHE A 40 -3.23 7.38 12.13
C PHE A 40 -3.88 6.52 13.21
N TYR A 41 -4.14 5.26 12.90
CA TYR A 41 -4.79 4.34 13.82
C TYR A 41 -3.81 3.64 14.78
N LYS A 42 -2.50 3.86 14.60
CA LYS A 42 -1.43 3.28 15.43
C LYS A 42 -1.54 1.76 15.61
N ASN A 43 -2.05 1.05 14.61
CA ASN A 43 -2.16 -0.40 14.67
C ASN A 43 -0.77 -1.03 14.63
N SER A 44 -0.61 -2.17 15.31
CA SER A 44 0.61 -2.96 15.17
C SER A 44 0.76 -3.44 13.73
N LYS A 45 2.00 -3.49 13.23
CA LYS A 45 2.28 -3.92 11.86
C LYS A 45 1.75 -5.33 11.53
N ARG A 46 1.67 -6.21 12.55
CA ARG A 46 1.05 -7.54 12.42
C ARG A 46 -0.47 -7.44 12.22
N LYS A 47 -1.13 -6.54 12.95
CA LYS A 47 -2.56 -6.30 12.78
C LYS A 47 -2.88 -5.71 11.42
N VAL A 48 -2.04 -4.78 10.94
CA VAL A 48 -2.15 -4.24 9.58
C VAL A 48 -2.00 -5.34 8.52
N ALA A 49 -1.05 -6.27 8.68
CA ALA A 49 -0.90 -7.41 7.77
C ALA A 49 -2.16 -8.26 7.69
N SER A 50 -2.79 -8.55 8.84
CA SER A 50 -4.07 -9.28 8.91
C SER A 50 -5.17 -8.52 8.17
N ILE A 51 -5.35 -7.22 8.43
CA ILE A 51 -6.39 -6.40 7.79
C ILE A 51 -6.21 -6.35 6.28
N ILE A 52 -4.97 -6.20 5.79
CA ILE A 52 -4.69 -6.21 4.35
C ILE A 52 -4.99 -7.58 3.73
N ASN A 53 -4.67 -8.67 4.43
CA ASN A 53 -5.05 -10.00 3.99
C ASN A 53 -6.57 -10.16 3.91
N ASP A 54 -7.32 -9.64 4.88
CA ASP A 54 -8.77 -9.78 4.92
C ASP A 54 -9.48 -8.95 3.83
N ILE A 55 -8.99 -7.75 3.53
CA ILE A 55 -9.61 -6.84 2.53
C ILE A 55 -9.15 -7.14 1.10
N PHE A 56 -7.86 -7.41 0.91
CA PHE A 56 -7.24 -7.54 -0.41
C PHE A 56 -6.83 -8.97 -0.76
N ASN A 57 -7.05 -9.94 0.15
CA ASN A 57 -6.53 -11.31 0.03
C ASN A 57 -5.02 -11.34 -0.26
N LEU A 58 -4.29 -10.38 0.32
CA LEU A 58 -2.89 -10.13 0.04
C LEU A 58 -2.03 -10.42 1.26
N ASN A 59 -1.28 -11.51 1.19
CA ASN A 59 -0.34 -11.89 2.24
C ASN A 59 0.93 -11.03 2.18
N ILE A 60 1.00 -10.02 3.06
CA ILE A 60 2.12 -9.08 3.14
C ILE A 60 2.98 -9.36 4.37
N SER A 61 4.31 -9.35 4.19
CA SER A 61 5.25 -9.43 5.30
C SER A 61 5.27 -8.16 6.16
N VAL A 62 5.52 -8.32 7.46
CA VAL A 62 5.66 -7.19 8.40
C VAL A 62 6.82 -6.23 8.01
N GLY A 63 7.86 -6.77 7.36
CA GLY A 63 8.96 -5.98 6.82
C GLY A 63 8.52 -5.05 5.69
N SER A 64 7.67 -5.55 4.79
CA SER A 64 7.09 -4.75 3.70
C SER A 64 6.26 -3.59 4.25
N ILE A 65 5.44 -3.83 5.28
CA ILE A 65 4.66 -2.79 5.95
C ILE A 65 5.57 -1.70 6.52
N SER A 66 6.66 -2.10 7.19
CA SER A 66 7.65 -1.16 7.75
C SER A 66 8.28 -0.29 6.67
N ASN A 67 8.63 -0.88 5.53
CA ASN A 67 9.25 -0.16 4.42
C ASN A 67 8.26 0.88 3.82
N LEU A 68 7.02 0.47 3.61
CA LEU A 68 5.98 1.34 3.02
C LEU A 68 5.63 2.54 3.90
N THR A 69 5.64 2.38 5.23
CA THR A 69 5.38 3.48 6.16
C THR A 69 6.48 4.55 6.15
N ILE A 70 7.72 4.18 5.83
CA ILE A 70 8.84 5.13 5.78
C ILE A 70 8.79 5.96 4.50
N THR A 71 8.43 5.33 3.37
CA THR A 71 8.46 5.98 2.05
C THR A 71 7.29 6.94 1.80
N HIS A 72 6.11 6.70 2.38
CA HIS A 72 4.87 7.42 2.02
C HIS A 72 4.36 8.41 3.08
N LYS A 73 5.24 8.86 3.99
CA LYS A 73 4.89 9.67 5.17
C LYS A 73 4.19 11.01 4.87
N TYR A 74 4.45 11.61 3.71
CA TYR A 74 4.01 12.98 3.40
C TYR A 74 2.79 13.07 2.46
N GLU A 75 2.58 12.07 1.59
CA GLU A 75 1.53 12.10 0.57
C GLU A 75 0.20 11.51 1.05
N VAL A 76 0.26 10.68 2.09
CA VAL A 76 -0.91 9.94 2.61
C VAL A 76 -1.81 10.83 3.48
N ARG A 77 -1.29 11.92 4.04
CA ARG A 77 -2.06 12.79 4.95
C ARG A 77 -3.27 13.43 4.27
N GLU A 78 -3.13 13.83 3.01
CA GLU A 78 -4.18 14.50 2.26
C GLU A 78 -5.26 13.53 1.77
N GLN A 79 -4.86 12.37 1.23
CA GLN A 79 -5.80 11.35 0.75
C GLN A 79 -6.55 10.62 1.90
N VAL A 80 -5.90 10.43 3.04
CA VAL A 80 -6.53 9.78 4.22
C VAL A 80 -7.48 10.73 4.93
N ALA A 81 -7.23 12.04 4.93
CA ALA A 81 -8.18 13.01 5.46
C ALA A 81 -9.54 12.92 4.73
N ILE A 82 -9.53 12.75 3.40
CA ILE A 82 -10.75 12.60 2.59
C ILE A 82 -11.49 11.29 2.93
N LEU A 83 -10.79 10.17 3.07
CA LEU A 83 -11.41 8.89 3.45
C LEU A 83 -11.98 8.89 4.88
N LEU A 84 -11.30 9.56 5.83
CA LEU A 84 -11.73 9.66 7.23
C LEU A 84 -12.92 10.61 7.41
N LEU A 85 -13.00 11.70 6.65
CA LEU A 85 -14.18 12.57 6.64
C LEU A 85 -15.43 11.79 6.20
N ASN A 86 -15.32 11.03 5.11
CA ASN A 86 -16.42 10.18 4.63
C ASN A 86 -16.86 9.10 5.64
N GLN A 87 -15.95 8.53 6.43
CA GLN A 87 -16.32 7.55 7.47
C GLN A 87 -16.95 8.20 8.71
N ARG A 88 -16.58 9.43 9.07
CA ARG A 88 -17.23 10.16 10.17
C ARG A 88 -18.67 10.53 9.83
N ASP A 89 -18.94 10.96 8.59
CA ASP A 89 -20.29 11.31 8.16
C ASP A 89 -21.23 10.09 8.20
N VAL A 90 -20.74 8.91 7.79
CA VAL A 90 -21.51 7.64 7.88
C VAL A 90 -21.78 7.23 9.33
N TYR A 91 -20.83 7.45 10.25
CA TYR A 91 -21.01 7.10 11.67
C TYR A 91 -21.94 8.07 12.42
N ILE A 92 -22.05 9.33 11.97
CA ILE A 92 -22.98 10.31 12.54
C ILE A 92 -24.40 10.05 12.04
N LEU A 93 -24.58 9.71 10.76
CA LEU A 93 -25.89 9.40 10.16
C LEU A 93 -26.50 8.05 10.58
N SER A 94 -25.73 7.16 11.23
CA SER A 94 -26.26 5.92 11.83
C SER A 94 -26.73 6.09 13.28
N LYS A 95 -26.65 7.31 13.84
CA LYS A 95 -27.02 7.61 15.23
C LYS A 95 -28.16 8.63 15.38
N GLU A 96 -28.73 9.12 14.28
CA GLU A 96 -29.98 9.90 14.27
C GLU A 96 -31.19 9.02 13.98
#